data_AF-A0A554R394-F1
#
_entry.id   AF-A0A554R394-F1
#
_cell.length_a   1.000
_cell.length_b   1.000
_cell.length_c   1.000
_cell.angle_alpha   90.00
_cell.angle_beta   90.00
_cell.angle_gamma   90.00
#
_symmetry.space_group_name_H-M   'P 1'
#
loop_
_entity.id
_entity.type
_entity.pdbx_description
1 polymer ?
#
loop_
_entity_poly.entity_id
_entity_poly.type
_entity_poly.pdbx_seq_one_letter_code
_entity_poly.pdbx_strand_id
1 'polypeptide(L)'
;MSTDWPWPADTPLDIARRLLQSYRQALMSIDPESCRLIDVHAATVGQGWVAPRVETVDLDDLVVAADAAALAGVTVQVIRQWAYRGYIPRHHAAGHPTRYRVGDILDHVAQTRQARAKARTGQRAT
;
A
#
# COMPACT_ATOMS: atom_id res chain seq x y z
N MET A 1 -7.21 8.81 -28.67
CA MET A 1 -6.74 8.72 -27.27
C MET A 1 -7.47 7.55 -26.64
N SER A 2 -6.77 6.56 -26.10
CA SER A 2 -7.43 5.43 -25.43
C SER A 2 -8.16 5.94 -24.20
N THR A 3 -9.46 5.63 -24.07
CA THR A 3 -10.30 5.97 -22.91
C THR A 3 -10.14 4.97 -21.76
N ASP A 4 -9.26 3.98 -21.91
CA ASP A 4 -9.08 2.91 -20.92
C ASP A 4 -8.07 3.30 -19.84
N TRP A 5 -8.40 2.92 -18.60
CA TRP A 5 -7.50 3.04 -17.45
C TRP A 5 -6.17 2.27 -17.69
N PRO A 6 -5.00 2.90 -17.51
CA PRO A 6 -3.73 2.32 -17.96
C PRO A 6 -3.21 1.17 -17.08
N TRP A 7 -3.74 1.00 -15.85
CA TRP A 7 -3.37 -0.10 -14.95
C TRP A 7 -4.52 -1.08 -14.78
N PRO A 8 -4.70 -2.05 -15.68
CA PRO A 8 -5.88 -2.91 -15.70
C PRO A 8 -6.05 -3.79 -14.45
N ALA A 9 -4.99 -3.99 -13.65
CA ALA A 9 -5.01 -4.76 -12.41
C ALA A 9 -5.48 -3.96 -11.19
N ASP A 10 -5.61 -2.63 -11.33
CA ASP A 10 -6.02 -1.77 -10.25
C ASP A 10 -7.45 -2.09 -9.81
N THR A 11 -7.63 -2.21 -8.50
CA THR A 11 -8.95 -2.24 -7.88
C THR A 11 -9.54 -0.82 -7.86
N PRO A 12 -10.86 -0.65 -7.63
CA PRO A 12 -11.44 0.69 -7.45
C PRO A 12 -10.71 1.55 -6.41
N LEU A 13 -10.17 0.93 -5.35
CA LEU A 13 -9.36 1.63 -4.35
C LEU A 13 -7.99 2.06 -4.88
N ASP A 14 -7.34 1.23 -5.70
CA ASP A 14 -6.05 1.60 -6.34
C ASP A 14 -6.27 2.77 -7.32
N ILE A 15 -7.38 2.75 -8.07
CA ILE A 15 -7.79 3.84 -8.96
C ILE A 15 -8.01 5.12 -8.15
N ALA A 16 -8.80 5.06 -7.08
CA ALA A 16 -9.08 6.21 -6.21
C ALA A 16 -7.78 6.80 -5.62
N ARG A 17 -6.86 5.95 -5.15
CA ARG A 17 -5.54 6.36 -4.63
C ARG A 17 -4.72 7.12 -5.67
N ARG A 18 -4.66 6.61 -6.90
CA ARG A 18 -3.90 7.26 -7.99
C ARG A 18 -4.51 8.59 -8.40
N LEU A 19 -5.84 8.65 -8.54
CA LEU A 19 -6.53 9.91 -8.85
C LEU A 19 -6.34 10.93 -7.73
N LEU A 20 -6.47 10.52 -6.47
CA LEU A 20 -6.26 11.38 -5.33
C LEU A 20 -4.82 11.92 -5.27
N GLN A 21 -3.81 11.09 -5.52
CA GLN A 21 -2.43 11.53 -5.60
C GLN A 21 -2.21 12.54 -6.73
N SER A 22 -2.86 12.35 -7.88
CA SER A 22 -2.84 13.31 -9.00
C SER A 22 -3.46 14.65 -8.61
N TYR A 23 -4.64 14.64 -7.97
CA TYR A 23 -5.28 15.87 -7.48
C TYR A 23 -4.45 16.56 -6.40
N ARG A 24 -3.87 15.78 -5.48
CA ARG A 24 -2.97 16.30 -4.45
C ARG A 24 -1.74 16.96 -5.06
N GLN A 25 -1.10 16.33 -6.04
CA GLN A 25 0.07 16.90 -6.72
C GLN A 25 -0.28 18.22 -7.42
N ALA A 26 -1.44 18.28 -8.07
CA ALA A 26 -1.93 19.51 -8.67
C ALA A 26 -2.20 20.59 -7.60
N LEU A 27 -2.88 20.24 -6.50
CA LEU A 27 -3.17 21.18 -5.42
C LEU A 27 -1.89 21.68 -4.74
N MET A 28 -0.96 20.78 -4.43
CA MET A 28 0.34 21.13 -3.85
C MET A 28 1.12 22.12 -4.73
N SER A 29 0.95 22.08 -6.06
CA SER A 29 1.60 23.03 -6.97
C SER A 29 0.95 24.42 -7.01
N ILE A 30 -0.33 24.52 -6.65
CA ILE A 30 -1.12 25.76 -6.73
C ILE A 30 -1.26 26.41 -5.35
N ASP A 31 -1.62 25.62 -4.34
CA ASP A 31 -1.85 26.04 -2.95
C ASP A 31 -1.36 24.95 -1.96
N PRO A 32 -0.07 25.02 -1.57
CA PRO A 32 0.51 24.07 -0.63
C PRO A 32 -0.17 24.04 0.75
N GLU A 33 -0.70 25.18 1.21
CA GLU A 33 -1.26 25.28 2.55
C GLU A 33 -2.63 24.60 2.63
N SER A 34 -3.50 24.83 1.62
CA SER A 34 -4.75 24.07 1.52
C SER A 34 -4.49 22.58 1.37
N CYS A 35 -3.48 22.18 0.59
CA CYS A 35 -3.07 20.77 0.49
C CYS A 35 -2.73 20.20 1.87
N ARG A 36 -1.94 20.92 2.66
CA ARG A 36 -1.53 20.51 4.01
C ARG A 36 -2.72 20.40 4.96
N LEU A 37 -3.66 21.34 4.92
CA LEU A 37 -4.86 21.30 5.76
C LEU A 37 -5.74 20.09 5.44
N ILE A 38 -5.91 19.75 4.17
CA ILE A 38 -6.64 18.55 3.74
C ILE A 38 -5.91 17.28 4.17
N ASP A 39 -4.59 17.22 4.02
CA ASP A 39 -3.77 16.09 4.47
C ASP A 39 -3.93 15.84 5.99
N VAL A 40 -3.89 16.92 6.79
CA VAL A 40 -4.11 16.85 8.25
C VAL A 40 -5.52 16.37 8.56
N HIS A 41 -6.54 16.92 7.91
CA HIS A 41 -7.92 16.50 8.12
C HIS A 41 -8.15 15.02 7.76
N ALA A 42 -7.62 14.56 6.63
CA ALA A 42 -7.70 13.15 6.23
C ALA A 42 -7.06 12.24 7.30
N ALA A 43 -5.91 12.63 7.85
CA ALA A 43 -5.27 11.89 8.92
C ALA A 43 -6.11 11.83 10.20
N THR A 44 -6.76 12.94 10.61
CA THR A 44 -7.57 12.95 11.84
C THR A 44 -8.81 12.06 11.76
N VAL A 45 -9.35 11.83 10.55
CA VAL A 45 -10.48 10.92 10.32
C VAL A 45 -10.04 9.49 9.93
N GLY A 46 -8.77 9.14 10.17
CA GLY A 46 -8.25 7.78 9.96
C GLY A 46 -7.92 7.44 8.51
N GLN A 47 -7.93 8.41 7.59
CA GLN A 47 -7.56 8.26 6.18
C GLN A 47 -6.11 8.72 5.94
N GLY A 48 -5.20 8.40 6.86
CA GLY A 48 -3.79 8.82 6.77
C GLY A 48 -3.01 8.30 5.56
N TRP A 49 -3.60 7.43 4.74
CA TRP A 49 -3.03 6.95 3.47
C TRP A 49 -3.09 7.99 2.33
N VAL A 50 -3.88 9.07 2.50
CA VAL A 50 -4.06 10.15 1.50
C VAL A 50 -2.79 10.99 1.35
N ALA A 51 -2.11 11.27 2.46
CA ALA A 51 -0.89 12.05 2.47
C ALA A 51 0.33 11.13 2.26
N PRO A 52 1.24 11.44 1.33
CA PRO A 52 2.51 10.74 1.20
C PRO A 52 3.28 10.86 2.51
N ARG A 53 3.60 9.71 3.10
CA ARG A 53 4.54 9.64 4.21
C ARG A 53 5.90 9.32 3.63
N VAL A 54 6.87 10.21 3.84
CA VAL A 54 8.28 9.90 3.55
C VAL A 54 8.72 8.90 4.62
N GLU A 55 8.55 7.62 4.35
CA GLU A 55 9.13 6.56 5.16
C GLU A 55 10.47 6.17 4.56
N THR A 56 11.55 6.54 5.23
CA THR A 56 12.87 5.97 4.98
C THR A 56 12.92 4.62 5.67
N VAL A 57 12.31 3.60 5.06
CA VAL A 57 12.38 2.21 5.53
C VAL A 57 13.47 1.48 4.77
N ASP A 58 14.37 0.83 5.51
CA ASP A 58 15.30 -0.14 4.93
C ASP A 58 14.52 -1.44 4.62
N LEU A 59 14.83 -2.08 3.49
CA LEU A 59 14.19 -3.35 3.12
C LEU A 59 14.51 -4.47 4.11
N ASP A 60 15.63 -4.35 4.83
CA ASP A 60 16.05 -5.29 5.87
C ASP A 60 15.46 -5.00 7.26
N ASP A 61 14.73 -3.89 7.41
CA ASP A 61 14.12 -3.53 8.70
C ASP A 61 13.08 -4.56 9.15
N LEU A 62 13.11 -4.86 10.45
CA LEU A 62 12.17 -5.74 11.13
C LEU A 62 11.10 -4.92 11.86
N VAL A 63 9.91 -4.88 11.28
CA VAL A 63 8.80 -4.06 11.76
C VAL A 63 7.71 -4.87 12.45
N VAL A 64 6.90 -4.23 13.30
CA VAL A 64 5.74 -4.87 13.92
C VAL A 64 4.57 -4.97 12.94
N ALA A 65 3.54 -5.75 13.28
CA ALA A 65 2.39 -5.96 12.41
C ALA A 65 1.61 -4.66 12.05
N ALA A 66 1.66 -3.65 12.92
CA ALA A 66 1.02 -2.35 12.68
C ALA A 66 1.70 -1.59 11.54
N ASP A 67 3.03 -1.48 11.61
CA ASP A 67 3.84 -0.81 10.59
C ASP A 67 3.80 -1.58 9.26
N ALA A 68 3.89 -2.92 9.32
CA ALA A 68 3.73 -3.78 8.15
C ALA A 68 2.39 -3.54 7.43
N ALA A 69 1.31 -3.35 8.20
CA ALA A 69 -0.01 -3.08 7.66
C ALA A 69 -0.09 -1.69 7.00
N ALA A 70 0.55 -0.69 7.61
CA ALA A 70 0.66 0.66 7.05
C ALA A 70 1.43 0.64 5.72
N LEU A 71 2.60 -0.01 5.68
CA LEU A 71 3.44 -0.17 4.49
C LEU A 71 2.67 -0.85 3.34
N ALA A 72 1.94 -1.92 3.63
CA ALA A 72 1.17 -2.66 2.63
C ALA A 72 -0.19 -2.01 2.29
N GLY A 73 -0.65 -1.01 3.06
CA GLY A 73 -1.95 -0.37 2.91
C GLY A 73 -3.13 -1.32 3.16
N VAL A 74 -3.00 -2.23 4.13
CA VAL A 74 -3.99 -3.24 4.55
C VAL A 74 -4.22 -3.19 6.07
N THR A 75 -5.07 -4.07 6.62
CA THR A 75 -5.27 -4.15 8.08
C THR A 75 -4.23 -5.07 8.74
N VAL A 76 -4.00 -4.88 10.04
CA VAL A 76 -3.12 -5.76 10.85
C VAL A 76 -3.54 -7.23 10.78
N GLN A 77 -4.85 -7.48 10.71
CA GLN A 77 -5.39 -8.82 10.57
C GLN A 77 -4.96 -9.47 9.25
N VAL A 78 -4.91 -8.71 8.15
CA VAL A 78 -4.44 -9.22 6.85
C VAL A 78 -2.96 -9.63 6.93
N ILE A 79 -2.10 -8.82 7.56
CA ILE A 79 -0.68 -9.18 7.77
C ILE A 79 -0.56 -10.49 8.55
N ARG A 80 -1.31 -10.63 9.64
CA ARG A 80 -1.32 -11.87 10.45
C ARG A 80 -1.80 -13.08 9.63
N GLN A 81 -2.81 -12.89 8.77
CA GLN A 81 -3.28 -13.95 7.88
C GLN A 81 -2.25 -14.34 6.82
N TRP A 82 -1.53 -13.37 6.22
CA TRP A 82 -0.45 -13.67 5.28
C TRP A 82 0.64 -14.50 5.94
N ALA A 83 1.06 -14.11 7.15
CA ALA A 83 2.06 -14.82 7.92
C ALA A 83 1.60 -16.24 8.32
N TYR A 84 0.34 -16.37 8.76
CA TYR A 84 -0.25 -17.67 9.10
C TYR A 84 -0.32 -18.60 7.88
N ARG A 85 -0.64 -18.06 6.70
CA ARG A 85 -0.70 -18.81 5.43
C ARG A 85 0.67 -19.06 4.79
N GLY A 86 1.75 -18.58 5.40
CA GLY A 86 3.12 -18.76 4.91
C GLY A 86 3.49 -17.88 3.70
N TYR A 87 2.74 -16.80 3.44
CA TYR A 87 3.04 -15.88 2.34
C TYR A 87 4.16 -14.88 2.66
N ILE A 88 4.33 -14.57 3.95
CA ILE A 88 5.44 -13.76 4.46
C ILE A 88 6.09 -14.46 5.65
N PRO A 89 7.43 -14.45 5.77
CA PRO A 89 8.13 -15.00 6.92
C PRO A 89 7.79 -14.27 8.22
N ARG A 90 7.92 -14.98 9.33
CA ARG A 90 7.84 -14.41 10.69
C ARG A 90 9.23 -14.48 11.32
N HIS A 91 9.69 -13.34 11.83
CA HIS A 91 10.94 -13.26 12.58
C HIS A 91 10.61 -13.16 14.08
N HIS A 92 11.14 -14.08 14.86
CA HIS A 92 10.98 -14.12 16.31
C HIS A 92 12.37 -14.26 16.95
N ALA A 93 12.70 -13.37 17.89
CA ALA A 93 13.74 -13.65 18.89
C ALA A 93 13.05 -14.18 20.15
N ALA A 94 13.70 -15.08 20.89
CA ALA A 94 13.12 -15.67 22.09
C ALA A 94 12.64 -14.58 23.07
N GLY A 95 11.34 -14.59 23.42
CA GLY A 95 10.73 -13.58 24.30
C GLY A 95 10.35 -12.25 23.63
N HIS A 96 10.58 -12.08 22.33
CA HIS A 96 10.24 -10.85 21.59
C HIS A 96 8.98 -11.00 20.73
N PRO A 97 8.20 -9.92 20.55
CA PRO A 97 7.05 -9.91 19.64
C PRO A 97 7.45 -10.28 18.21
N THR A 98 6.53 -10.91 17.47
CA THR A 98 6.70 -11.18 16.02
C THR A 98 7.06 -9.92 15.25
N ARG A 99 8.12 -10.01 14.45
CA ARG A 99 8.53 -9.00 13.49
C ARG A 99 8.42 -9.53 12.06
N TYR A 100 8.30 -8.61 11.12
CA TYR A 100 8.21 -8.86 9.69
C TYR A 100 9.24 -8.02 8.97
N ARG A 101 9.95 -8.61 8.01
CA ARG A 101 10.90 -7.87 7.19
C ARG A 101 10.16 -7.03 6.15
N VAL A 102 10.55 -5.77 5.99
CA VAL A 102 9.93 -4.83 5.04
C VAL A 102 9.96 -5.37 3.62
N GLY A 103 11.10 -5.89 3.17
CA GLY A 103 11.27 -6.45 1.82
C GLY A 103 10.24 -7.54 1.50
N ASP A 104 10.04 -8.50 2.41
CA ASP A 104 9.13 -9.62 2.20
C ASP A 104 7.66 -9.16 2.06
N ILE A 105 7.29 -8.09 2.79
CA ILE A 105 5.95 -7.49 2.70
C ILE A 105 5.75 -6.85 1.33
N LEU A 106 6.70 -6.03 0.89
CA LEU A 106 6.62 -5.31 -0.39
C LEU A 106 6.65 -6.28 -1.57
N ASP A 107 7.47 -7.33 -1.50
CA ASP A 107 7.52 -8.39 -2.50
C ASP A 107 6.19 -9.12 -2.61
N HIS A 108 5.56 -9.47 -1.48
CA HIS A 108 4.25 -10.12 -1.50
C HIS A 108 3.17 -9.24 -2.15
N VAL A 109 3.17 -7.93 -1.85
CA VAL A 109 2.24 -6.97 -2.45
C VAL A 109 2.47 -6.88 -3.97
N ALA A 110 3.73 -6.80 -4.41
CA ALA A 110 4.09 -6.74 -5.82
C ALA A 110 3.66 -8.01 -6.57
N GLN A 111 3.97 -9.20 -6.03
CA GLN A 111 3.56 -10.49 -6.60
C GLN A 111 2.03 -10.59 -6.73
N THR A 112 1.29 -10.18 -5.69
CA THR A 112 -0.17 -10.20 -5.70
C THR A 112 -0.76 -9.28 -6.77
N ARG A 113 -0.13 -8.12 -7.03
CA ARG A 113 -0.55 -7.21 -8.12
C ARG A 113 -0.26 -7.82 -9.50
N GLN A 114 0.91 -8.42 -9.68
CA GLN A 114 1.30 -9.07 -10.93
C GLN A 114 0.38 -10.27 -11.27
N ALA A 115 0.05 -11.10 -10.29
CA ALA A 115 -0.86 -12.23 -10.48
C ALA A 115 -2.24 -11.78 -10.97
N ARG A 116 -2.79 -10.71 -10.38
CA ARG A 116 -4.07 -10.11 -10.81
C ARG A 116 -4.01 -9.55 -12.24
N ALA A 117 -2.90 -8.91 -12.60
CA ALA A 117 -2.69 -8.41 -13.96
C ALA A 117 -2.69 -9.54 -15.00
N LYS A 118 -1.98 -10.64 -14.70
CA LYS A 118 -1.94 -11.84 -15.57
C LYS A 118 -3.32 -12.46 -15.73
N ALA A 119 -4.06 -12.65 -14.62
CA ALA A 119 -5.40 -13.22 -14.65
C ALA A 119 -6.38 -12.41 -15.52
N ARG A 120 -6.42 -11.07 -15.36
CA ARG A 120 -7.32 -10.20 -16.15
C ARG A 120 -6.93 -10.11 -17.63
N THR A 121 -5.64 -10.20 -17.94
CA THR A 121 -5.18 -10.22 -19.34
C THR A 121 -5.59 -11.53 -20.01
N GLY A 122 -5.45 -12.66 -19.31
CA GLY A 122 -5.92 -13.96 -19.81
C GLY A 122 -7.44 -14.01 -20.05
N GLN A 123 -8.23 -13.40 -19.16
CA GLN A 123 -9.69 -13.32 -19.26
C GLN A 123 -10.20 -12.45 -20.41
N ARG A 124 -9.42 -11.47 -20.88
CA ARG A 124 -9.75 -10.62 -22.03
C ARG A 124 -9.39 -11.24 -23.38
N ALA A 125 -8.55 -12.28 -23.39
CA ALA A 125 -8.08 -12.96 -24.60
C ALA A 125 -8.95 -14.15 -25.02
N THR A 126 -9.92 -14.53 -24.18
CA THR A 126 -10.97 -15.54 -24.43
C THR A 126 -12.31 -14.86 -24.65
#